data_AF-A0A923KPX3-F1
#
_entry.id   AF-A0A923KPX3-F1
#
_cell.length_a   1.000
_cell.length_b   1.000
_cell.length_c   1.000
_cell.angle_alpha   90.00
_cell.angle_beta   90.00
_cell.angle_gamma   90.00
#
_symmetry.space_group_name_H-M   'P 1'
#
loop_
_entity.id
_entity.type
_entity.pdbx_description
1 polymer ?
#
loop_
_entity_poly.entity_id
_entity_poly.type
_entity_poly.pdbx_seq_one_letter_code
_entity_poly.pdbx_strand_id
1 'polypeptide(L)'
;MNKTEFLSGLKKKLAGLPENEVEKTRSFYLEMIDDRIEDGMSEEAAVAAIGNIDDIVKETMLELPLTTLMKTKMRPKTRLKAWEIVLLVLGFPLWFSLLAAFVVVILSVYASVWAVIISLYATVAALVLSALAGIFGGLFCLFQNFAASLFILGSGLICGGIGILAFFGVTALSVWLVKLTGLFLRWVKSLFITREVEYEINN
;
A
#
# COMPACT_ATOMS: atom_id res chain seq x y z
N MET A 1 47.12 17.16 21.34
CA MET A 1 45.77 17.53 21.81
C MET A 1 45.81 17.50 23.32
N ASN A 2 45.25 18.50 23.98
CA ASN A 2 45.13 18.48 25.44
C ASN A 2 43.88 17.69 25.87
N LYS A 3 43.76 17.43 27.18
CA LYS A 3 42.63 16.68 27.77
C LYS A 3 41.26 17.29 27.43
N THR A 4 41.15 18.63 27.45
CA THR A 4 39.88 19.34 27.24
C THR A 4 39.43 19.33 25.77
N GLU A 5 40.37 19.45 24.83
CA GLU A 5 40.16 19.31 23.39
C GLU A 5 39.71 17.90 23.02
N PHE A 6 40.31 16.87 23.65
CA PHE A 6 39.91 15.49 23.42
C PHE A 6 38.46 15.24 23.85
N LEU A 7 38.10 15.61 25.08
CA LEU A 7 36.75 15.38 25.63
C LEU A 7 35.68 16.21 24.91
N SER A 8 36.00 17.44 24.50
CA SER A 8 35.09 18.27 23.71
C SER A 8 34.88 17.69 22.30
N GLY A 9 35.94 17.17 21.66
CA GLY A 9 35.87 16.44 20.40
C GLY A 9 35.02 15.17 20.49
N LEU A 10 35.21 14.38 21.56
CA LEU A 10 34.45 13.16 21.84
C LEU A 10 32.95 13.47 22.02
N LYS A 11 32.61 14.47 22.84
CA LYS A 11 31.23 14.93 23.04
C LYS A 11 30.57 15.37 21.73
N LYS A 12 31.31 16.09 20.88
CA LYS A 12 30.79 16.58 19.59
C LYS A 12 30.48 15.43 18.62
N LYS A 13 31.33 14.39 18.57
CA LYS A 13 31.12 13.22 17.70
C LYS A 13 30.04 12.27 18.24
N LEU A 14 29.88 12.18 19.56
CA LEU A 14 28.83 11.39 20.21
C LEU A 14 27.48 12.13 20.37
N ALA A 15 27.34 13.35 19.85
CA ALA A 15 26.10 14.14 19.98
C ALA A 15 24.83 13.49 19.39
N GLY A 16 24.99 12.43 18.58
CA GLY A 16 23.88 11.60 18.07
C GLY A 16 23.31 10.58 19.07
N LEU A 17 23.92 10.42 20.24
CA LEU A 17 23.54 9.45 21.27
C LEU A 17 22.75 10.09 22.43
N PRO A 18 22.07 9.29 23.28
CA PRO A 18 21.45 9.80 24.50
C PRO A 18 22.51 10.45 25.42
N GLU A 19 22.18 11.58 26.02
CA GLU A 19 23.10 12.37 26.87
C GLU A 19 23.71 11.56 28.01
N ASN A 20 22.97 10.59 28.55
CA ASN A 20 23.46 9.64 29.56
C ASN A 20 24.64 8.79 29.04
N GLU A 21 24.55 8.26 27.82
CA GLU A 21 25.61 7.43 27.21
C GLU A 21 26.83 8.28 26.80
N VAL A 22 26.60 9.52 26.36
CA VAL A 22 27.67 10.49 26.07
C VAL A 22 28.48 10.78 27.34
N GLU A 23 27.81 11.03 28.47
CA GLU A 23 28.47 11.37 29.72
C GLU A 23 29.20 10.17 30.35
N LYS A 24 28.62 8.96 30.27
CA LYS A 24 29.29 7.72 30.68
C LYS A 24 30.59 7.48 29.91
N THR A 25 30.53 7.57 28.57
CA THR A 25 31.70 7.39 27.71
C THR A 25 32.76 8.43 28.03
N ARG A 26 32.34 9.69 28.20
CA ARG A 26 33.23 10.79 28.59
C ARG A 26 33.90 10.53 29.95
N SER A 27 33.15 10.09 30.95
CA SER A 27 33.68 9.81 32.29
C SER A 27 34.67 8.65 32.28
N PHE A 28 34.40 7.61 31.50
CA PHE A 28 35.30 6.46 31.36
C PHE A 28 36.66 6.87 30.79
N TYR A 29 36.67 7.62 29.68
CA TYR A 29 37.93 8.11 29.10
C TYR A 29 38.61 9.18 29.96
N LEU A 30 37.84 9.95 30.74
CA LEU A 30 38.39 10.91 31.71
C LEU A 30 39.21 10.18 32.78
N GLU A 31 38.64 9.15 33.40
CA GLU A 31 39.31 8.31 34.40
C GLU A 31 40.56 7.65 33.82
N MET A 32 40.46 7.09 32.61
CA MET A 32 41.60 6.46 31.94
C MET A 32 42.74 7.44 31.55
N ILE A 33 42.41 8.72 31.31
CA ILE A 33 43.43 9.78 31.10
C ILE A 33 44.06 10.15 32.43
N ASP A 34 43.25 10.29 33.49
CA ASP A 34 43.69 10.71 34.81
C ASP A 34 44.63 9.68 35.45
N ASP A 35 44.32 8.39 35.35
CA ASP A 35 45.22 7.30 35.81
C ASP A 35 46.62 7.41 35.16
N ARG A 36 46.67 7.71 33.86
CA ARG A 36 47.94 7.84 33.12
C ARG A 36 48.72 9.09 33.50
N ILE A 37 48.02 10.18 33.85
CA ILE A 37 48.66 11.39 34.35
C ILE A 37 49.23 11.14 35.76
N GLU A 38 48.50 10.39 36.60
CA GLU A 38 48.96 9.98 37.93
C GLU A 38 50.20 9.07 37.86
N ASP A 39 50.30 8.21 36.84
CA ASP A 39 51.48 7.40 36.54
C ASP A 39 52.70 8.23 36.03
N GLY A 40 52.58 9.55 35.94
CA GLY A 40 53.66 10.46 35.59
C GLY A 40 53.80 10.78 34.11
N MET A 41 52.80 10.46 33.27
CA MET A 41 52.77 10.90 31.87
C MET A 41 52.27 12.35 31.76
N SER A 42 52.76 13.09 30.77
CA SER A 42 52.17 14.40 30.43
C SER A 42 50.77 14.20 29.81
N GLU A 43 49.90 15.20 29.93
CA GLU A 43 48.52 15.13 29.41
C GLU A 43 48.48 14.77 27.93
N GLU A 44 49.40 15.31 27.13
CA GLU A 44 49.47 15.05 25.70
C GLU A 44 49.88 13.61 25.39
N ALA A 45 50.78 13.03 26.20
CA ALA A 45 51.20 11.65 26.06
C ALA A 45 50.09 10.68 26.50
N ALA A 46 49.37 11.01 27.57
CA ALA A 46 48.22 10.23 28.05
C ALA A 46 47.09 10.20 26.99
N VAL A 47 46.77 11.34 26.38
CA VAL A 47 45.77 11.42 25.29
C VAL A 47 46.25 10.67 24.04
N ALA A 48 47.54 10.76 23.69
CA ALA A 48 48.10 10.03 22.55
C ALA A 48 48.07 8.50 22.74
N ALA A 49 48.25 8.01 23.97
CA ALA A 49 48.23 6.59 24.30
C ALA A 49 46.83 5.95 24.19
N ILE A 50 45.76 6.74 24.29
CA ILE A 50 44.37 6.28 24.21
C ILE A 50 43.91 6.10 22.76
N GLY A 51 44.52 6.80 21.82
CA GLY A 51 44.26 6.67 20.40
C GLY A 51 43.34 7.77 19.84
N ASN A 52 42.82 7.53 18.62
CA ASN A 52 42.07 8.52 17.87
C ASN A 52 40.59 8.54 18.31
N ILE A 53 40.05 9.76 18.46
CA ILE A 53 38.63 10.00 18.77
C ILE A 53 37.71 9.29 17.77
N ASP A 54 38.06 9.23 16.48
CA ASP A 54 37.22 8.55 15.46
C ASP A 54 37.08 7.05 15.70
N ASP A 55 38.13 6.38 16.15
CA ASP A 55 38.13 4.95 16.35
C ASP A 55 37.38 4.60 17.65
N ILE A 56 37.58 5.40 18.69
CA ILE A 56 36.83 5.32 19.96
C ILE A 56 35.33 5.49 19.73
N VAL A 57 34.92 6.46 18.90
CA VAL A 57 33.51 6.70 18.59
C VAL A 57 32.92 5.51 17.83
N LYS A 58 33.65 4.94 16.87
CA LYS A 58 33.20 3.75 16.13
C LYS A 58 33.03 2.55 17.05
N GLU A 59 34.01 2.28 17.91
CA GLU A 59 33.98 1.17 18.86
C GLU A 59 32.82 1.33 19.84
N THR A 60 32.67 2.52 20.43
CA THR A 60 31.53 2.85 21.31
C THR A 60 30.20 2.61 20.59
N MET A 61 30.06 3.06 19.33
CA MET A 61 28.85 2.85 18.54
C MET A 61 28.57 1.38 18.19
N LEU A 62 29.60 0.54 18.08
CA LEU A 62 29.47 -0.90 17.82
C LEU A 62 29.08 -1.68 19.09
N GLU A 63 29.52 -1.25 20.27
CA GLU A 63 29.16 -1.86 21.55
C GLU A 63 27.74 -1.50 22.03
N LEU A 64 27.21 -0.38 21.56
CA LEU A 64 25.86 0.08 21.92
C LEU A 64 24.78 -0.82 21.29
N PRO A 65 23.78 -1.28 22.06
CA PRO A 65 22.70 -2.11 21.52
C PRO A 65 21.88 -1.31 20.50
N LEU A 66 21.50 -1.98 19.39
CA LEU A 66 20.74 -1.39 18.29
C LEU A 66 19.45 -0.66 18.76
N THR A 67 18.86 -1.11 19.86
CA THR A 67 17.68 -0.47 20.48
C THR A 67 17.95 0.95 20.96
N THR A 68 19.17 1.25 21.43
CA THR A 68 19.59 2.58 21.88
C THR A 68 19.87 3.49 20.69
N LEU A 69 20.48 2.96 19.63
CA LEU A 69 20.70 3.66 18.36
C LEU A 69 19.38 3.97 17.62
N MET A 70 18.41 3.07 17.71
CA MET A 70 17.07 3.26 17.15
C MET A 70 16.26 4.29 17.95
N LYS A 71 16.37 4.30 19.29
CA LYS A 71 15.70 5.31 20.14
C LYS A 71 16.12 6.75 19.80
N THR A 72 17.36 6.98 19.39
CA THR A 72 17.83 8.30 18.95
C THR A 72 17.36 8.66 17.54
N LYS A 73 17.28 7.70 16.62
CA LYS A 73 16.72 7.92 15.27
C LYS A 73 15.20 8.16 15.28
N MET A 74 14.50 7.67 16.31
CA MET A 74 13.05 7.87 16.50
C MET A 74 12.69 9.10 17.33
N ARG A 75 13.57 10.10 17.47
CA ARG A 75 13.11 11.43 17.87
C ARG A 75 12.39 12.05 16.67
N PRO A 76 11.06 12.23 16.68
CA PRO A 76 10.38 12.93 15.59
C PRO A 76 10.97 14.34 15.51
N LYS A 77 11.63 14.63 14.39
CA LYS A 77 12.35 15.89 14.15
C LYS A 77 11.40 17.07 13.90
N THR A 78 10.10 16.86 13.96
CA THR A 78 9.08 17.89 13.79
C THR A 78 8.03 17.74 14.89
N ARG A 79 8.03 18.70 15.83
CA ARG A 79 6.82 18.96 16.61
C ARG A 79 5.82 19.57 15.63
N LEU A 80 4.91 18.76 15.11
CA LEU A 80 3.74 19.30 14.41
C LEU A 80 3.09 20.34 15.32
N LYS A 81 2.81 21.52 14.78
CA LYS A 81 2.21 22.59 15.58
C LYS A 81 0.82 22.10 16.03
N ALA A 82 0.38 22.52 17.22
CA ALA A 82 -0.94 22.13 17.74
C ALA A 82 -2.07 22.42 16.73
N TRP A 83 -1.93 23.48 15.93
CA TRP A 83 -2.85 23.81 14.84
C TRP A 83 -2.87 22.77 13.70
N GLU A 84 -1.72 22.20 13.31
CA GLU A 84 -1.65 21.13 12.31
C GLU A 84 -2.29 19.85 12.83
N ILE A 85 -2.13 19.54 14.12
CA ILE A 85 -2.78 18.39 14.76
C ILE A 85 -4.29 18.61 14.80
N VAL A 86 -4.77 19.82 15.13
CA VAL A 86 -6.19 20.16 15.10
C VAL A 86 -6.75 20.07 13.69
N LEU A 87 -6.03 20.58 12.67
CA LEU A 87 -6.43 20.43 11.27
C LEU A 87 -6.43 18.97 10.82
N LEU A 88 -5.47 18.17 11.29
CA LEU A 88 -5.39 16.74 10.99
C LEU A 88 -6.55 16.00 11.64
N VAL A 89 -6.93 16.34 12.88
CA VAL A 89 -8.06 15.75 13.61
C VAL A 89 -9.40 16.15 13.00
N LEU A 90 -9.57 17.41 12.58
CA LEU A 90 -10.76 17.84 11.82
C LEU A 90 -10.78 17.31 10.38
N GLY A 91 -9.60 17.14 9.79
CA GLY A 91 -9.41 16.53 8.48
C GLY A 91 -9.62 15.03 8.52
N PHE A 92 -9.37 14.36 9.64
CA PHE A 92 -9.45 12.89 9.75
C PHE A 92 -10.84 12.34 9.36
N PRO A 93 -11.97 12.93 9.79
CA PRO A 93 -13.29 12.60 9.27
C PRO A 93 -13.42 12.78 7.74
N LEU A 94 -12.79 13.82 7.18
CA LEU A 94 -12.83 14.11 5.74
C LEU A 94 -11.97 13.11 4.94
N TRP A 95 -10.75 12.83 5.36
CA TRP A 95 -9.87 11.84 4.72
C TRP A 95 -10.46 10.43 4.82
N PHE A 96 -11.03 10.08 5.98
CA PHE A 96 -11.70 8.81 6.17
C PHE A 96 -12.94 8.66 5.28
N SER A 97 -13.78 9.70 5.23
CA SER A 97 -14.95 9.71 4.33
C SER A 97 -14.55 9.67 2.85
N LEU A 98 -13.48 10.36 2.47
CA LEU A 98 -12.98 10.38 1.10
C LEU A 98 -12.40 9.03 0.68
N LEU A 99 -11.64 8.37 1.57
CA LEU A 99 -11.16 7.01 1.36
C LEU A 99 -12.32 6.02 1.26
N ALA A 100 -13.30 6.13 2.15
CA ALA A 100 -14.49 5.30 2.13
C ALA A 100 -15.27 5.48 0.81
N ALA A 101 -15.47 6.73 0.36
CA ALA A 101 -16.10 7.03 -0.91
C ALA A 101 -15.34 6.41 -2.09
N PHE A 102 -14.01 6.52 -2.09
CA PHE A 102 -13.17 5.90 -3.12
C PHE A 102 -13.32 4.37 -3.17
N VAL A 103 -13.32 3.71 -2.02
CA VAL A 103 -13.56 2.26 -1.92
C VAL A 103 -14.95 1.89 -2.44
N VAL A 104 -15.97 2.65 -2.06
CA VAL A 104 -17.35 2.44 -2.52
C VAL A 104 -17.47 2.60 -4.02
N VAL A 105 -16.80 3.59 -4.62
CA VAL A 105 -16.79 3.77 -6.09
C VAL A 105 -16.16 2.56 -6.78
N ILE A 106 -15.03 2.05 -6.29
CA ILE A 106 -14.39 0.85 -6.86
C ILE A 106 -15.32 -0.36 -6.74
N LEU A 107 -15.93 -0.57 -5.57
CA LEU A 107 -16.88 -1.66 -5.34
C LEU A 107 -18.12 -1.54 -6.23
N SER A 108 -18.62 -0.32 -6.45
CA SER A 108 -19.76 -0.05 -7.33
C SER A 108 -19.46 -0.40 -8.79
N VAL A 109 -18.28 -0.03 -9.28
CA VAL A 109 -17.82 -0.40 -10.63
C VAL A 109 -17.67 -1.91 -10.76
N TYR A 110 -17.09 -2.58 -9.75
CA TYR A 110 -16.98 -4.03 -9.75
C TYR A 110 -18.34 -4.72 -9.75
N ALA A 111 -19.25 -4.27 -8.88
CA ALA A 111 -20.60 -4.81 -8.76
C ALA A 111 -21.42 -4.62 -10.04
N SER A 112 -21.30 -3.46 -10.72
CA SER A 112 -22.01 -3.22 -11.98
C SER A 112 -21.54 -4.13 -13.10
N VAL A 113 -20.24 -4.41 -13.19
CA VAL A 113 -19.68 -5.38 -14.16
C VAL A 113 -20.27 -6.77 -13.93
N TRP A 114 -20.31 -7.25 -12.69
CA TRP A 114 -20.92 -8.54 -12.36
C TRP A 114 -22.43 -8.55 -12.61
N ALA A 115 -23.13 -7.47 -12.28
CA ALA A 115 -24.57 -7.36 -12.54
C ALA A 115 -24.89 -7.46 -14.04
N VAL A 116 -24.08 -6.84 -14.91
CA VAL A 116 -24.21 -6.96 -16.37
C VAL A 116 -23.95 -8.40 -16.83
N ILE A 117 -22.92 -9.06 -16.30
CA ILE A 117 -22.64 -10.46 -16.63
C ILE A 117 -23.83 -11.34 -16.24
N ILE A 118 -24.33 -11.20 -15.01
CA ILE A 118 -25.45 -12.00 -14.50
C ILE A 118 -26.72 -11.74 -15.33
N SER A 119 -27.03 -10.49 -15.67
CA SER A 119 -28.24 -10.17 -16.44
C SER A 119 -28.19 -10.73 -17.87
N LEU A 120 -27.01 -10.74 -18.50
CA LEU A 120 -26.81 -11.35 -19.82
C LEU A 120 -27.03 -12.87 -19.76
N TYR A 121 -26.47 -13.56 -18.76
CA TYR A 121 -26.70 -15.00 -18.58
C TYR A 121 -28.15 -15.31 -18.19
N ALA A 122 -28.80 -14.48 -17.37
CA ALA A 122 -30.21 -14.63 -17.04
C ALA A 122 -31.10 -14.50 -18.28
N THR A 123 -30.77 -13.58 -19.20
CA THR A 123 -31.49 -13.42 -20.48
C THR A 123 -31.34 -14.68 -21.34
N VAL A 124 -30.14 -15.24 -21.45
CA VAL A 124 -29.91 -16.50 -22.17
C VAL A 124 -30.70 -17.65 -21.53
N ALA A 125 -30.67 -17.76 -20.20
CA ALA A 125 -31.43 -18.77 -19.48
C ALA A 125 -32.94 -18.62 -19.73
N ALA A 126 -33.47 -17.40 -19.69
CA ALA A 126 -34.87 -17.12 -19.97
C ALA A 126 -35.27 -17.52 -21.40
N LEU A 127 -34.41 -17.29 -22.40
CA LEU A 127 -34.66 -17.70 -23.79
C LEU A 127 -34.66 -19.23 -23.96
N VAL A 128 -33.79 -19.94 -23.26
CA VAL A 128 -33.77 -21.41 -23.29
C VAL A 128 -35.00 -21.98 -22.57
N LEU A 129 -35.38 -21.40 -21.43
CA LEU A 129 -36.58 -21.80 -20.70
C LEU A 129 -37.85 -21.49 -21.48
N SER A 130 -37.92 -20.35 -22.19
CA SER A 130 -39.07 -20.04 -23.05
C SER A 130 -39.16 -20.98 -24.24
N ALA A 131 -38.03 -21.43 -24.79
CA ALA A 131 -38.00 -22.45 -25.84
C ALA A 131 -38.56 -23.79 -25.34
N LEU A 132 -38.11 -24.25 -24.17
CA LEU A 132 -38.61 -25.48 -23.53
C LEU A 132 -40.12 -25.37 -23.25
N ALA A 133 -40.54 -24.28 -22.61
CA ALA A 133 -41.95 -24.03 -22.32
C ALA A 133 -42.80 -23.95 -23.61
N GLY A 134 -42.27 -23.37 -24.69
CA GLY A 134 -42.90 -23.32 -26.00
C GLY A 134 -43.08 -24.70 -26.62
N ILE A 135 -42.10 -25.60 -26.49
CA ILE A 135 -42.22 -26.98 -26.97
C ILE A 135 -43.32 -27.74 -26.23
N PHE A 136 -43.32 -27.70 -24.89
CA PHE A 136 -44.32 -28.40 -24.08
C PHE A 136 -45.73 -27.79 -24.24
N GLY A 137 -45.83 -26.46 -24.19
CA GLY A 137 -47.10 -25.75 -24.36
C GLY A 137 -47.67 -25.89 -25.77
N GLY A 138 -46.80 -25.87 -26.79
CA GLY A 138 -47.18 -26.12 -28.18
C GLY A 138 -47.71 -27.54 -28.38
N LEU A 139 -47.07 -28.56 -27.81
CA LEU A 139 -47.55 -29.95 -27.88
C LEU A 139 -48.93 -30.13 -27.22
N PHE A 140 -49.16 -29.49 -26.08
CA PHE A 140 -50.44 -29.57 -25.37
C PHE A 140 -51.58 -28.91 -26.15
N CYS A 141 -51.31 -27.74 -26.75
CA CYS A 141 -52.31 -27.00 -27.53
C CYS A 141 -52.68 -27.67 -28.87
N LEU A 142 -51.89 -28.63 -29.38
CA LEU A 142 -52.17 -29.30 -30.67
C LEU A 142 -53.55 -29.94 -30.71
N PHE A 143 -54.04 -30.40 -29.55
CA PHE A 143 -55.36 -31.02 -29.41
C PHE A 143 -56.53 -30.02 -29.40
N GLN A 144 -56.26 -28.71 -29.23
CA GLN A 144 -57.29 -27.68 -29.21
C GLN A 144 -57.28 -26.82 -30.47
N ASN A 145 -56.12 -26.29 -30.85
CA ASN A 145 -56.00 -25.37 -31.97
C ASN A 145 -54.67 -25.55 -32.69
N PHE A 146 -54.72 -26.17 -33.87
CA PHE A 146 -53.55 -26.53 -34.65
C PHE A 146 -52.72 -25.30 -35.07
N ALA A 147 -53.38 -24.23 -35.52
CA ALA A 147 -52.71 -23.02 -35.99
C ALA A 147 -51.95 -22.31 -34.85
N ALA A 148 -52.58 -22.14 -33.68
CA ALA A 148 -51.95 -21.53 -32.51
C ALA A 148 -50.74 -22.34 -32.03
N SER A 149 -50.84 -23.68 -32.08
CA SER A 149 -49.77 -24.58 -31.66
C SER A 149 -48.54 -24.50 -32.54
N LEU A 150 -48.73 -24.41 -33.87
CA LEU A 150 -47.64 -24.22 -34.82
C LEU A 150 -46.89 -22.91 -34.56
N PHE A 151 -47.62 -21.84 -34.24
CA PHE A 151 -47.03 -20.54 -33.88
C PHE A 151 -46.21 -20.61 -32.59
N ILE A 152 -46.71 -21.29 -31.55
CA ILE A 152 -46.01 -21.45 -30.26
C ILE A 152 -44.76 -22.33 -30.40
N LEU A 153 -44.84 -23.41 -31.19
CA LEU A 153 -43.68 -24.24 -31.49
C LEU A 153 -42.64 -23.47 -32.30
N GLY A 154 -43.07 -22.70 -33.31
CA GLY A 154 -42.19 -21.86 -34.12
C GLY A 154 -41.48 -20.78 -33.29
N SER A 155 -42.22 -20.07 -32.43
CA SER A 155 -41.64 -19.03 -31.56
C SER A 155 -40.69 -19.63 -30.52
N GLY A 156 -41.00 -20.81 -29.98
CA GLY A 156 -40.11 -21.56 -29.09
C GLY A 156 -38.81 -21.96 -29.77
N LEU A 157 -38.86 -22.45 -31.01
CA LEU A 157 -37.67 -22.81 -31.80
C LEU A 157 -36.79 -21.59 -32.09
N ILE A 158 -37.41 -20.46 -32.46
CA ILE A 158 -36.70 -19.19 -32.71
C ILE A 158 -36.05 -18.69 -31.42
N CYS A 159 -36.76 -18.69 -30.29
CA CYS A 159 -36.20 -18.31 -29.00
C CYS A 159 -35.03 -19.20 -28.59
N GLY A 160 -35.14 -20.51 -28.82
CA GLY A 160 -34.06 -21.48 -28.55
C GLY A 160 -32.83 -21.23 -29.43
N GLY A 161 -33.03 -20.99 -30.72
CA GLY A 161 -31.97 -20.65 -31.66
C GLY A 161 -31.24 -19.36 -31.29
N ILE A 162 -31.99 -18.30 -30.94
CA ILE A 162 -31.42 -17.04 -30.46
C ILE A 162 -30.69 -17.27 -29.12
N GLY A 163 -31.25 -18.07 -28.22
CA GLY A 163 -30.63 -18.40 -26.93
C GLY A 163 -29.26 -19.05 -27.08
N ILE A 164 -29.12 -20.02 -27.98
CA ILE A 164 -27.84 -20.70 -28.25
C ILE A 164 -26.82 -19.73 -28.86
N LEU A 165 -27.22 -18.94 -29.86
CA LEU A 165 -26.34 -17.93 -30.47
C LEU A 165 -25.92 -16.85 -29.45
N ALA A 166 -26.87 -16.40 -28.63
CA ALA A 166 -26.62 -15.43 -27.57
C ALA A 166 -25.67 -15.98 -26.50
N PHE A 167 -25.70 -17.29 -26.20
CA PHE A 167 -24.75 -17.90 -25.26
C PHE A 167 -23.29 -17.73 -25.71
N PHE A 168 -22.99 -18.01 -26.99
CA PHE A 168 -21.66 -17.76 -27.55
C PHE A 168 -21.30 -16.28 -27.58
N GLY A 169 -22.27 -15.40 -27.87
CA GLY A 169 -22.07 -13.95 -27.82
C GLY A 169 -21.74 -13.45 -26.42
N VAL A 170 -22.52 -13.85 -25.41
CA VAL A 170 -22.39 -13.44 -24.01
C VAL A 170 -21.09 -13.94 -23.40
N THR A 171 -20.69 -15.19 -23.67
CA THR A 171 -19.40 -15.73 -23.21
C THR A 171 -18.23 -14.91 -23.77
N ALA A 172 -18.22 -14.59 -25.06
CA ALA A 172 -17.20 -13.71 -25.65
C ALA A 172 -17.24 -12.30 -25.05
N LEU A 173 -18.43 -11.72 -24.88
CA LEU A 173 -18.62 -10.38 -24.33
C LEU A 173 -18.15 -10.29 -22.86
N SER A 174 -18.37 -11.35 -22.07
CA SER A 174 -17.94 -11.42 -20.67
C SER A 174 -16.42 -11.40 -20.53
N VAL A 175 -15.71 -12.15 -21.39
CA VAL A 175 -14.25 -12.13 -21.45
C VAL A 175 -13.74 -10.75 -21.88
N TRP A 176 -14.41 -10.12 -22.85
CA TRP A 176 -14.05 -8.78 -23.29
C TRP A 176 -14.28 -7.72 -22.21
N LEU A 177 -15.40 -7.78 -21.49
CA LEU A 177 -15.70 -6.91 -20.34
C LEU A 177 -14.64 -7.05 -19.24
N VAL A 178 -14.26 -8.27 -18.88
CA VAL A 178 -13.19 -8.48 -17.88
C VAL A 178 -11.86 -7.91 -18.38
N LYS A 179 -11.49 -8.12 -19.64
CA LYS A 179 -10.28 -7.51 -20.21
C LYS A 179 -10.34 -5.98 -20.19
N LEU A 180 -11.49 -5.39 -20.50
CA LEU A 180 -11.70 -3.94 -20.48
C LEU A 180 -11.55 -3.37 -19.06
N THR A 181 -12.08 -4.04 -18.05
CA THR A 181 -11.85 -3.64 -16.64
C THR A 181 -10.38 -3.71 -16.26
N GLY A 182 -9.65 -4.74 -16.69
CA GLY A 182 -8.21 -4.85 -16.47
C GLY A 182 -7.41 -3.74 -17.16
N LEU A 183 -7.80 -3.36 -18.39
CA LEU A 183 -7.21 -2.23 -19.11
C LEU A 183 -7.50 -0.90 -18.43
N PHE A 184 -8.73 -0.68 -17.98
CA PHE A 184 -9.12 0.51 -17.25
C PHE A 184 -8.30 0.67 -15.95
N LEU A 185 -8.14 -0.41 -15.18
CA LEU A 185 -7.31 -0.39 -13.97
C LEU A 185 -5.83 -0.09 -14.28
N ARG A 186 -5.28 -0.65 -15.36
CA ARG A 186 -3.91 -0.33 -15.80
C ARG A 186 -3.77 1.13 -16.22
N TRP A 187 -4.77 1.67 -16.91
CA TRP A 187 -4.81 3.07 -17.31
C TRP A 187 -4.88 4.00 -16.08
N VAL A 188 -5.77 3.72 -15.12
CA VAL A 188 -5.81 4.45 -13.83
C VAL A 188 -4.46 4.36 -13.11
N LYS A 189 -3.84 3.17 -13.06
CA LYS A 189 -2.52 3.01 -12.44
C LYS A 189 -1.45 3.84 -13.15
N SER A 190 -1.48 3.91 -14.49
CA SER A 190 -0.53 4.72 -15.26
C SER A 190 -0.66 6.22 -14.99
N LEU A 191 -1.88 6.74 -14.77
CA LEU A 191 -2.10 8.14 -14.40
C LEU A 191 -1.41 8.55 -13.09
N PHE A 192 -1.29 7.62 -12.14
CA PHE A 192 -0.57 7.87 -10.89
C PHE A 192 0.96 7.73 -11.07
N ILE A 193 1.43 6.74 -11.83
CA ILE A 193 2.86 6.50 -12.04
C ILE A 193 3.52 7.60 -12.88
N THR A 194 2.85 8.10 -13.92
CA THR A 194 3.43 9.17 -14.77
C THR A 194 3.69 10.45 -13.98
N ARG A 195 2.89 10.74 -12.93
CA ARG A 195 3.12 11.93 -12.10
C ARG A 195 4.36 11.84 -11.22
N GLU A 196 4.81 10.65 -10.81
CA GLU A 196 6.01 10.54 -9.97
C GLU A 196 7.30 10.69 -10.79
N VAL A 197 7.32 10.16 -12.02
CA VAL A 197 8.49 10.24 -12.91
C VAL A 197 8.78 11.69 -13.34
N GLU A 198 7.74 12.51 -13.50
CA GLU A 198 7.91 13.91 -13.93
C GLU A 198 8.39 14.83 -12.78
N TYR A 199 8.23 14.41 -11.52
CA TYR A 199 8.78 15.13 -10.36
C TYR A 199 10.25 14.77 -10.05
N GLU A 200 10.71 13.55 -10.38
CA GLU A 200 12.13 13.17 -10.23
C GLU A 200 13.04 13.71 -11.36
N ILE A 201 12.50 14.05 -12.52
CA ILE A 201 13.29 14.58 -13.66
C ILE A 201 13.45 16.11 -13.58
N ASN A 202 12.57 16.81 -12.84
CA ASN A 202 12.51 18.27 -12.80
C ASN A 202 13.02 18.90 -11.49
N ASN A 203 13.66 18.12 -10.61
CA ASN A 203 14.28 18.58 -9.35
C ASN A 203 15.65 17.93 -9.17
#